data_AF-A0A1B1MR82-F1
#
_entry.id   AF-A0A1B1MR82-F1
#
_cell.length_a   1.000
_cell.length_b   1.000
_cell.length_c   1.000
_cell.angle_alpha   90.00
_cell.angle_beta   90.00
_cell.angle_gamma   90.00
#
_symmetry.space_group_name_H-M   'P 1'
#
loop_
_entity.id
_entity.type
_entity.pdbx_description
1 polymer ?
#
loop_
_entity_poly.entity_id
_entity_poly.type
_entity_poly.pdbx_seq_one_letter_code
_entity_poly.pdbx_strand_id
1 'polypeptide(L)' 'LIAVADLVTTAVGPQILEKIAGTIAQGLVKRHNDGNTRPLNIIACENMVRGTSQLKQHVLKLL' A
#
# COMPACT_ATOMS: atom_id res chain seq x y z
N LEU A 1 -8.06 7.91 -3.86
CA LEU A 1 -7.41 8.35 -2.61
C LEU A 1 -5.90 8.14 -2.65
N ILE A 2 -5.40 6.91 -2.84
CA ILE A 2 -3.95 6.60 -2.83
C ILE A 2 -3.14 7.39 -3.89
N ALA A 3 -3.70 7.59 -5.08
CA ALA A 3 -3.01 8.30 -6.17
C ALA A 3 -2.55 9.72 -5.81
N VAL A 4 -3.23 10.38 -4.87
CA VAL A 4 -2.93 11.76 -4.45
C VAL A 4 -2.42 11.84 -3.00
N ALA A 5 -2.33 10.72 -2.28
CA ALA A 5 -1.90 10.71 -0.88
C ALA A 5 -0.39 10.97 -0.74
N ASP A 6 0.01 11.48 0.42
CA ASP A 6 1.42 11.64 0.80
C ASP A 6 1.93 10.54 1.74
N LEU A 7 0.99 9.93 2.47
CA LEU A 7 1.23 8.83 3.39
C LEU A 7 0.01 7.90 3.38
N VAL A 8 0.26 6.60 3.39
CA VAL A 8 -0.78 5.57 3.61
C VAL A 8 -0.43 4.80 4.86
N THR A 9 -1.40 4.65 5.76
CA THR A 9 -1.27 3.80 6.97
C THR A 9 -2.38 2.76 7.02
N THR A 10 -2.14 1.64 7.71
CA THR A 10 -3.16 0.58 7.91
C THR A 10 -3.21 0.16 9.38
N ALA A 11 -4.39 -0.25 9.84
CA ALA A 11 -4.62 -0.90 11.14
C ALA A 11 -5.86 -1.81 11.03
N VAL A 12 -5.80 -2.77 10.11
CA VAL A 12 -6.94 -3.60 9.65
C VAL A 12 -6.85 -5.07 10.09
N GLY A 13 -5.75 -5.47 10.71
CA GLY A 13 -5.42 -6.84 11.06
C GLY A 13 -4.56 -7.55 9.98
N PRO A 14 -3.59 -8.41 10.37
CA PRO A 14 -2.68 -9.07 9.44
C PRO A 14 -3.37 -9.86 8.31
N GLN A 15 -4.48 -10.54 8.63
CA GLN A 15 -5.24 -11.35 7.66
C GLN A 15 -5.93 -10.51 6.57
N ILE A 16 -6.09 -9.21 6.80
CA ILE A 16 -6.76 -8.29 5.88
C ILE A 16 -5.75 -7.57 4.98
N LEU A 17 -4.46 -7.54 5.33
CA LEU A 17 -3.42 -6.87 4.54
C LEU A 17 -3.37 -7.36 3.09
N GLU A 18 -3.47 -8.67 2.87
CA GLU A 18 -3.50 -9.24 1.52
C GLU A 18 -4.74 -8.79 0.73
N LYS A 19 -5.90 -8.70 1.38
CA LYS A 19 -7.16 -8.31 0.74
C LYS A 19 -7.15 -6.86 0.28
N ILE A 20 -6.49 -5.97 1.03
CA ILE A 20 -6.38 -4.54 0.66
C ILE A 20 -5.25 -4.26 -0.35
N ALA A 21 -4.33 -5.19 -0.56
CA ALA A 21 -3.16 -5.00 -1.42
C ALA A 21 -3.55 -4.63 -2.87
N GLY A 22 -4.64 -5.20 -3.40
CA GLY A 22 -5.12 -4.88 -4.74
C GLY A 22 -5.56 -3.43 -4.91
N THR A 23 -6.20 -2.85 -3.89
CA THR A 23 -6.58 -1.42 -3.91
C THR A 23 -5.34 -0.53 -3.88
N ILE A 24 -4.30 -0.94 -3.14
CA ILE A 24 -3.03 -0.22 -3.08
C ILE A 24 -2.32 -0.29 -4.43
N ALA A 25 -2.21 -1.47 -5.04
CA ALA A 25 -1.60 -1.66 -6.35
C ALA A 25 -2.27 -0.78 -7.42
N GLN A 26 -3.61 -0.82 -7.53
CA GLN A 26 -4.38 0.04 -8.44
C GLN A 26 -4.13 1.53 -8.17
N GLY A 27 -4.05 1.91 -6.90
CA GLY A 27 -3.71 3.27 -6.48
C GLY A 27 -2.31 3.73 -6.93
N LEU A 28 -1.31 2.85 -6.85
CA LEU A 28 0.06 3.12 -7.29
C LEU A 28 0.17 3.21 -8.82
N VAL A 29 -0.48 2.31 -9.55
CA VAL A 29 -0.55 2.37 -11.02
C VAL A 29 -1.20 3.69 -11.46
N LYS A 30 -2.32 4.06 -10.84
CA LYS A 30 -2.97 5.35 -11.12
C LYS A 30 -2.05 6.53 -10.79
N ARG A 31 -1.37 6.50 -9.63
CA ARG A 31 -0.41 7.56 -9.24
C ARG A 31 0.65 7.77 -10.32
N HIS A 32 1.21 6.68 -10.82
CA HIS A 32 2.23 6.71 -11.86
C HIS A 32 1.68 7.26 -13.19
N ASN A 33 0.51 6.78 -13.63
CA ASN A 33 -0.14 7.22 -14.86
C ASN A 33 -0.55 8.70 -14.82
N ASP A 34 -0.91 9.21 -13.64
CA ASP A 34 -1.21 10.64 -13.42
C ASP A 34 0.07 11.51 -13.36
N GLY A 35 1.26 10.93 -13.59
CA GLY A 35 2.55 11.64 -13.62
C GLY A 35 3.07 12.06 -12.23
N ASN A 36 2.47 11.56 -11.15
CA ASN A 36 2.85 11.97 -9.81
C ASN A 36 4.07 11.19 -9.30
N THR A 37 5.23 11.83 -9.37
CA THR A 37 6.53 11.27 -8.95
C THR A 37 6.89 11.57 -7.49
N ARG A 38 6.02 12.25 -6.73
CA ARG A 38 6.28 12.54 -5.31
C ARG A 38 6.40 11.23 -4.52
N PRO A 39 7.44 11.07 -3.68
CA PRO A 39 7.58 9.89 -2.83
C PRO A 39 6.31 9.62 -2.02
N LEU A 40 5.93 8.35 -1.94
CA LEU A 40 4.81 7.89 -1.12
C LEU A 40 5.34 6.88 -0.10
N ASN A 41 5.18 7.20 1.18
CA ASN A 41 5.45 6.26 2.26
C ASN A 41 4.19 5.44 2.59
N ILE A 42 4.37 4.16 2.86
CA ILE A 42 3.29 3.27 3.30
C ILE A 42 3.75 2.60 4.60
N ILE A 43 2.93 2.64 5.66
CA ILE A 43 3.26 2.12 6.98
C ILE A 43 2.11 1.24 7.48
N ALA A 44 2.32 -0.06 7.59
CA ALA A 44 1.32 -0.95 8.20
C ALA A 44 1.48 -0.94 9.72
N CYS A 45 0.53 -0.33 10.44
CA CYS A 45 0.50 -0.24 11.90
C CYS A 45 -0.25 -1.43 12.51
N GLU A 46 0.12 -2.63 12.08
CA GLU A 46 -0.50 -3.87 12.54
C GLU A 46 0.25 -4.45 13.75
N ASN A 47 -0.43 -5.29 14.53
CA ASN A 47 0.22 -6.15 15.52
C ASN A 47 0.98 -7.30 14.83
N MET A 48 2.03 -6.96 14.07
CA MET A 48 2.84 -7.88 13.28
C MET A 48 4.26 -7.36 13.10
N VAL A 49 5.24 -8.23 13.31
CA VAL A 49 6.64 -7.92 13.02
C VAL A 49 6.82 -7.71 11.52
N ARG A 50 7.39 -6.55 11.14
CA ARG A 50 7.62 -6.15 9.75
C ARG A 50 6.33 -6.17 8.90
N GLY A 51 5.22 -5.72 9.48
CA GLY A 51 3.91 -5.66 8.80
C GLY A 51 3.97 -5.04 7.40
N THR A 52 4.64 -3.90 7.29
CA THR A 52 4.82 -3.17 6.03
C THR A 52 5.59 -3.98 4.99
N SER A 53 6.57 -4.79 5.39
CA SER A 53 7.35 -5.62 4.46
C SER A 53 6.48 -6.72 3.85
N GLN A 54 5.59 -7.34 4.63
CA GLN A 54 4.65 -8.32 4.12
C GLN A 54 3.61 -7.65 3.20
N LEU A 55 3.04 -6.52 3.61
CA LEU A 55 2.13 -5.75 2.76
C LEU A 55 2.78 -5.40 1.41
N LYS A 56 4.05 -4.96 1.41
CA LYS A 56 4.82 -4.71 0.19
C LYS A 56 4.86 -5.93 -0.73
N GLN A 57 5.08 -7.13 -0.19
CA GLN A 57 5.11 -8.37 -0.99
C GLN A 57 3.74 -8.65 -1.62
N HIS A 58 2.64 -8.49 -0.88
CA HIS A 58 1.30 -8.67 -1.46
C HIS A 58 1.00 -7.65 -2.56
N VAL A 59 1.39 -6.39 -2.36
CA VAL A 59 1.20 -5.33 -3.37
C VAL A 59 2.02 -5.61 -4.63
N LEU A 60 3.31 -5.97 -4.49
CA LEU A 60 4.19 -6.24 -5.63
C LEU A 60 3.74 -7.45 -6.47
N LYS A 61 3.05 -8.43 -5.88
CA LYS A 61 2.48 -9.56 -6.63
C LYS A 61 1.31 -9.17 -7.55
N LEU A 62 0.74 -7.98 -7.36
CA LEU A 62 -0.44 -7.48 -8.07
C LEU A 62 -0.12 -6.33 -9.03
N LEU A 63 1.17 -5.99 -9.17
CA LEU A 63 1.69 -5.00 -10.12
C LEU A 63 2.27 -5.73 -11.34
#